data_AF-A0A523E7K3-F1
#
_entry.id   AF-A0A523E7K3-F1
#
_cell.length_a   1.000
_cell.length_b   1.000
_cell.length_c   1.000
_cell.angle_alpha   90.00
_cell.angle_beta   90.00
_cell.angle_gamma   90.00
#
_symmetry.space_group_name_H-M   'P 1'
#
loop_
_entity.id
_entity.type
_entity.pdbx_description
1 polymer ?
#
loop_
_entity_poly.entity_id
_entity_poly.type
_entity_poly.pdbx_seq_one_letter_code
_entity_poly.pdbx_strand_id
1 'polypeptide(L)'
;MAHPDFRLPAFEKRESTPTKRVAIALGVAAAVAIAGLGTALYLGKLGYDVRRKKLHDTRLRRILVQTPTVYQVTEGLKEKAPLVAIVESDEDLERVVSTWASEHVEEIIDKAHQWPQLRLYAAGDMIYFIYFDETNTMRDYVYVSS
;
A
#
# COMPACT_ATOMS: atom_id res chain seq x y z
N MET A 1 -34.91 34.26 65.52
CA MET A 1 -34.29 33.11 64.81
C MET A 1 -35.09 32.87 63.55
N ALA A 2 -34.58 33.29 62.39
CA ALA A 2 -35.23 33.12 61.09
C ALA A 2 -34.60 31.90 60.40
N HIS A 3 -35.41 30.90 60.05
CA HIS A 3 -34.99 29.79 59.20
C HIS A 3 -34.97 30.24 57.74
N PRO A 4 -33.87 30.05 56.99
CA PRO A 4 -33.89 30.27 55.55
C PRO A 4 -34.60 29.10 54.85
N ASP A 5 -35.72 29.40 54.18
CA ASP A 5 -36.41 28.50 53.27
C ASP A 5 -35.50 28.15 52.10
N PHE A 6 -34.83 26.99 52.18
CA PHE A 6 -34.01 26.46 51.10
C PHE A 6 -34.94 25.79 50.07
N ARG A 7 -35.49 26.60 49.17
CA ARG A 7 -36.31 26.13 48.05
C ARG A 7 -35.36 25.63 46.95
N LEU A 8 -35.23 24.31 46.83
CA LEU A 8 -34.49 23.70 45.72
C LEU A 8 -35.11 24.17 44.39
N PRO A 9 -34.31 24.59 43.39
CA PRO A 9 -34.84 24.87 42.08
C PRO A 9 -35.45 23.59 41.52
N ALA A 10 -36.71 23.68 41.09
CA ALA A 10 -37.37 22.61 40.38
C ALA A 10 -36.47 22.22 39.20
N PHE A 11 -36.07 20.95 39.13
CA PHE A 11 -35.35 20.42 37.98
C PHE A 11 -36.25 20.62 36.76
N GLU A 12 -35.97 21.67 36.01
CA GLU A 12 -36.62 21.97 34.74
C GLU A 12 -36.26 20.83 33.79
N LYS A 13 -37.17 19.86 33.71
CA LYS A 13 -37.08 18.74 32.78
C LYS A 13 -37.07 19.37 31.40
N ARG A 14 -35.89 19.61 30.83
CA ARG A 14 -35.73 20.16 29.47
C ARG A 14 -36.47 19.22 28.53
N GLU A 15 -37.71 19.58 28.21
CA GLU A 15 -38.50 18.96 27.16
C GLU A 15 -37.81 19.31 25.86
N SER A 16 -36.82 18.50 25.49
CA SER A 16 -36.23 18.54 24.17
C SER A 16 -37.36 18.28 23.19
N THR A 17 -37.79 19.33 22.50
CA THR A 17 -38.84 19.32 21.49
C THR A 17 -38.63 18.13 20.55
N PRO A 18 -39.69 17.39 20.17
CA PRO A 18 -39.59 16.14 19.41
C PRO A 18 -38.72 16.29 18.15
N THR A 19 -38.75 17.46 17.52
CA THR A 19 -37.91 17.83 16.37
C THR A 19 -36.40 17.79 16.66
N LYS A 20 -35.96 18.20 17.86
CA LYS A 20 -34.54 18.14 18.27
C LYS A 20 -34.10 16.69 18.49
N ARG A 21 -34.97 15.85 19.06
CA ARG A 21 -34.69 14.41 19.23
C ARG A 21 -34.61 13.69 17.90
N VAL A 22 -35.51 14.01 16.97
CA VAL A 22 -35.49 13.46 15.60
C VAL A 22 -34.25 13.93 14.84
N ALA A 23 -33.85 15.20 14.97
CA ALA A 23 -32.62 15.72 14.36
C ALA A 23 -31.36 15.04 14.90
N ILE A 24 -31.29 14.81 16.22
CA ILE A 24 -30.19 14.06 16.84
C ILE A 24 -30.18 12.60 16.36
N ALA A 25 -31.34 11.94 16.33
CA ALA A 25 -31.45 10.56 15.86
C ALA A 25 -31.02 10.40 14.39
N LEU A 26 -31.45 11.32 13.52
CA LEU A 26 -31.02 11.35 12.11
C LEU A 26 -29.53 11.64 11.96
N GLY A 27 -28.99 12.57 12.76
CA GLY A 27 -27.56 12.87 12.77
C GLY A 27 -26.70 11.69 13.19
N VAL A 28 -27.12 10.96 14.24
CA VAL A 28 -26.44 9.75 14.70
C VAL A 28 -26.54 8.63 13.66
N ALA A 29 -27.71 8.43 13.05
CA ALA A 29 -27.89 7.43 12.00
C ALA A 29 -27.00 7.71 10.78
N ALA A 30 -26.91 8.97 10.35
CA ALA A 30 -26.02 9.38 9.26
C ALA A 30 -24.54 9.17 9.62
N ALA A 31 -24.12 9.52 10.84
CA ALA A 31 -22.75 9.31 11.30
C ALA A 31 -22.35 7.83 11.32
N VAL A 32 -23.25 6.95 11.81
CA VAL A 32 -23.03 5.50 11.83
C VAL A 32 -22.97 4.93 10.41
N ALA A 33 -23.82 5.40 9.49
CA ALA A 33 -23.80 4.97 8.10
C ALA A 33 -22.49 5.38 7.39
N ILE A 34 -22.02 6.61 7.60
CA ILE A 34 -20.76 7.11 7.02
C ILE A 34 -19.57 6.34 7.60
N ALA A 35 -19.54 6.11 8.92
CA ALA A 35 -18.47 5.35 9.56
C ALA A 35 -18.45 3.87 9.12
N GLY A 36 -19.63 3.25 9.00
CA GLY A 36 -19.78 1.89 8.50
C GLY A 36 -19.31 1.76 7.04
N LEU A 37 -19.70 2.70 6.18
CA LEU A 37 -19.27 2.75 4.78
C LEU A 37 -17.76 2.98 4.67
N GLY A 38 -17.19 3.90 5.44
CA GLY A 38 -15.75 4.15 5.48
C GLY A 38 -14.96 2.92 5.94
N THR A 39 -15.48 2.19 6.94
CA THR A 39 -14.88 0.95 7.42
C THR A 39 -14.96 -0.16 6.37
N ALA A 40 -16.09 -0.30 5.68
CA ALA A 40 -16.25 -1.27 4.60
C ALA A 40 -15.34 -0.96 3.40
N LEU A 41 -15.16 0.32 3.04
CA LEU A 41 -14.24 0.75 2.00
C LEU A 41 -12.78 0.55 2.41
N TYR A 42 -12.43 0.81 3.67
CA TYR A 42 -11.09 0.58 4.21
C TYR A 42 -10.74 -0.92 4.26
N LEU A 43 -11.66 -1.76 4.74
CA LEU A 43 -11.53 -3.22 4.73
C LEU A 43 -11.51 -3.78 3.30
N GLY A 44 -12.28 -3.18 2.39
CA GLY A 44 -12.25 -3.49 0.96
C GLY A 44 -10.90 -3.17 0.33
N LYS A 45 -10.32 -2.01 0.64
CA LYS A 45 -8.97 -1.63 0.21
C LYS A 45 -7.91 -2.57 0.76
N LEU A 46 -7.93 -2.85 2.07
CA LEU A 46 -7.03 -3.82 2.71
C LEU A 46 -7.16 -5.21 2.11
N GLY A 47 -8.39 -5.71 1.91
CA GLY A 47 -8.64 -7.02 1.30
C GLY A 47 -8.20 -7.08 -0.16
N TYR A 48 -8.39 -5.98 -0.88
CA TYR A 48 -7.94 -5.83 -2.26
C TYR A 48 -6.41 -5.79 -2.34
N ASP A 49 -5.73 -5.03 -1.49
CA ASP A 49 -4.26 -4.96 -1.41
C ASP A 49 -3.64 -6.29 -0.96
N VAL A 50 -4.25 -6.99 0.01
CA VAL A 50 -3.83 -8.33 0.44
C VAL A 50 -4.01 -9.36 -0.68
N ARG A 51 -5.11 -9.28 -1.44
CA ARG A 51 -5.35 -10.18 -2.58
C ARG A 51 -4.42 -9.86 -3.75
N ARG A 52 -4.14 -8.58 -4.00
CA ARG A 52 -3.18 -8.12 -5.01
C ARG A 52 -1.78 -8.62 -4.65
N LYS A 53 -1.29 -8.38 -3.43
CA LYS A 53 0.00 -8.89 -2.94
C LYS A 53 0.10 -10.41 -3.07
N LYS A 54 -0.94 -11.17 -2.66
CA LYS A 54 -0.93 -12.65 -2.79
C LYS A 54 -0.94 -13.16 -4.24
N LEU A 55 -1.64 -12.49 -5.16
CA LEU A 55 -1.69 -12.89 -6.57
C LEU A 55 -0.37 -12.59 -7.30
N HIS A 56 0.27 -11.46 -6.99
CA HIS A 56 1.59 -11.13 -7.54
C HIS A 56 2.69 -12.02 -6.96
N ASP A 57 2.70 -12.26 -5.64
CA ASP A 57 3.66 -13.16 -5.01
C ASP A 57 3.54 -14.59 -5.54
N THR A 58 2.33 -15.15 -5.68
CA THR A 58 2.19 -16.54 -6.15
C THR A 58 2.68 -16.72 -7.58
N ARG A 59 2.57 -15.67 -8.42
CA ARG A 59 3.04 -15.71 -9.82
C ARG A 59 4.55 -15.52 -9.91
N LEU A 60 5.12 -14.56 -9.18
CA LEU A 60 6.57 -14.32 -9.13
C LEU A 60 7.32 -15.47 -8.44
N ARG A 61 6.77 -16.07 -7.38
CA ARG A 61 7.34 -17.24 -6.71
C ARG A 61 7.32 -18.49 -7.58
N ARG A 62 6.29 -18.67 -8.42
CA ARG A 62 6.22 -19.77 -9.40
C ARG A 62 7.22 -19.57 -10.56
N ILE A 63 7.48 -18.32 -10.92
CA ILE A 63 8.51 -17.95 -11.91
C ILE A 63 9.92 -18.13 -11.33
N LEU A 64 10.17 -17.72 -10.08
CA LEU A 64 11.46 -17.91 -9.40
C LEU A 64 11.88 -19.38 -9.26
N VAL A 65 10.92 -20.29 -9.05
CA VAL A 65 11.20 -21.74 -9.01
C VAL A 65 11.74 -22.26 -10.36
N GLN A 66 11.50 -21.56 -11.46
CA GLN A 66 12.00 -21.91 -12.79
C GLN A 66 13.33 -21.24 -13.14
N THR A 67 13.88 -20.41 -12.25
CA THR A 67 15.16 -19.68 -12.44
C THR A 67 15.30 -19.12 -13.86
N PRO A 68 14.36 -18.26 -14.30
CA PRO A 68 14.32 -17.83 -15.69
C PRO A 68 15.54 -16.99 -16.03
N THR A 69 15.97 -17.10 -17.27
CA THR A 69 17.06 -16.27 -17.77
C THR A 69 16.58 -14.85 -18.02
N VAL A 70 17.52 -13.89 -18.04
CA VAL A 70 17.29 -12.50 -18.45
C VAL A 70 16.45 -12.40 -19.72
N TYR A 71 16.74 -13.24 -20.71
CA TYR A 71 16.01 -13.25 -21.99
C TYR A 71 14.54 -13.63 -21.80
N GLN A 72 14.27 -14.68 -21.02
CA GLN A 72 12.90 -15.13 -20.73
C GLN A 72 12.11 -14.09 -19.93
N VAL A 73 12.76 -13.43 -18.96
CA VAL A 73 12.14 -12.35 -18.19
C VAL A 73 11.83 -11.15 -19.08
N THR A 74 12.78 -10.74 -19.91
CA THR A 74 12.62 -9.58 -20.81
C THR A 74 11.52 -9.81 -21.84
N GLU A 75 11.52 -10.96 -22.52
CA GLU A 75 10.47 -11.28 -23.50
C GLU A 75 9.10 -11.50 -22.84
N GLY A 76 9.05 -12.14 -21.68
CA GLY A 76 7.80 -12.34 -20.94
C GLY A 76 7.17 -11.05 -20.38
N LEU A 77 7.98 -10.03 -20.15
CA LEU A 77 7.55 -8.73 -19.64
C LEU A 77 7.35 -7.67 -20.72
N LYS A 78 7.90 -7.84 -21.92
CA LYS A 78 7.92 -6.86 -23.01
C LYS A 78 6.60 -6.14 -23.29
N GLU A 79 5.47 -6.86 -23.24
CA GLU A 79 4.15 -6.29 -23.53
C GLU A 79 3.51 -5.57 -22.33
N LYS A 80 3.91 -5.89 -21.09
CA LYS A 80 3.21 -5.46 -19.87
C LYS A 80 4.06 -4.65 -18.91
N ALA A 81 5.37 -4.78 -19.03
CA ALA A 81 6.36 -4.12 -18.20
C ALA A 81 7.63 -3.85 -19.03
N PRO A 82 7.68 -2.77 -19.83
CA PRO A 82 8.88 -2.42 -20.59
C PRO A 82 10.10 -2.23 -19.67
N LEU A 83 11.27 -2.60 -20.19
CA LEU A 83 12.56 -2.34 -19.55
C LEU A 83 12.80 -0.82 -19.52
N VAL A 84 13.15 -0.32 -18.35
CA VAL A 84 13.35 1.12 -18.09
C VAL A 84 14.81 1.45 -17.86
N ALA A 85 15.54 0.57 -17.18
CA ALA A 85 16.96 0.76 -16.91
C ALA A 85 17.67 -0.59 -16.73
N ILE A 86 18.95 -0.58 -17.09
CA ILE A 86 19.94 -1.59 -16.71
C ILE A 86 20.94 -0.87 -15.83
N VAL A 87 21.29 -1.46 -14.70
CA VAL A 87 22.28 -0.92 -13.77
C VAL A 87 23.59 -1.62 -14.04
N GLU A 88 24.58 -0.86 -14.53
CA GLU A 88 25.92 -1.38 -14.86
C GLU A 88 27.01 -0.80 -13.94
N SER A 89 26.66 0.18 -13.10
CA SER A 89 27.58 0.90 -12.23
C SER A 89 26.90 1.35 -10.93
N ASP A 90 27.71 1.68 -9.92
CA ASP A 90 27.22 2.25 -8.66
C ASP A 90 26.56 3.62 -8.86
N GLU A 91 27.03 4.40 -9.84
CA GLU A 91 26.43 5.69 -10.22
C GLU A 91 25.02 5.49 -10.82
N ASP A 92 24.84 4.44 -11.64
CA ASP A 92 23.51 4.07 -12.11
C ASP A 92 22.61 3.63 -10.96
N LEU A 93 23.14 2.84 -10.02
CA LEU A 93 22.40 2.37 -8.87
C LEU A 93 21.88 3.55 -8.03
N GLU A 94 22.72 4.53 -7.72
CA GLU A 94 22.34 5.72 -6.97
C GLU A 94 21.25 6.52 -7.70
N ARG A 95 21.35 6.63 -9.03
CA ARG A 95 20.34 7.29 -9.87
C ARG A 95 18.99 6.56 -9.87
N VAL A 96 18.95 5.23 -10.05
CA VAL A 96 17.66 4.52 -10.03
C VAL A 96 17.05 4.46 -8.64
N VAL A 97 17.87 4.34 -7.60
CA VAL A 97 17.40 4.34 -6.21
C VAL A 97 16.79 5.70 -5.85
N SER A 98 17.47 6.80 -6.16
CA SER A 98 16.93 8.14 -5.92
C SER A 98 15.67 8.45 -6.73
N THR A 99 15.51 7.83 -7.90
CA THR A 99 14.34 8.07 -8.77
C THR A 99 13.12 7.22 -8.38
N TRP A 100 13.31 5.93 -8.04
CA TRP A 100 12.21 4.97 -7.96
C TRP A 100 12.16 4.12 -6.68
N ALA A 101 13.21 4.09 -5.85
CA ALA A 101 13.24 3.17 -4.72
C ALA A 101 12.40 3.61 -3.52
N SER A 102 11.98 4.88 -3.45
CA SER A 102 11.17 5.48 -2.37
C SER A 102 11.48 4.93 -0.96
N GLU A 103 10.68 3.99 -0.45
CA GLU A 103 10.79 3.42 0.90
C GLU A 103 11.70 2.17 0.99
N HIS A 104 12.09 1.58 -0.15
CA HIS A 104 12.85 0.32 -0.25
C HIS A 104 14.33 0.50 -0.62
N VAL A 105 14.87 1.71 -0.42
CA VAL A 105 16.26 2.08 -0.78
C VAL A 105 17.29 1.08 -0.24
N GLU A 106 17.26 0.81 1.06
CA GLU A 106 18.25 -0.06 1.73
C GLU A 106 18.18 -1.49 1.21
N GLU A 107 16.97 -2.05 1.07
CA GLU A 107 16.76 -3.40 0.53
C GLU A 107 17.26 -3.53 -0.91
N ILE A 108 17.07 -2.49 -1.73
CA ILE A 108 17.50 -2.47 -3.12
C ILE A 108 19.03 -2.44 -3.23
N ILE A 109 19.69 -1.62 -2.41
CA ILE A 109 21.15 -1.53 -2.39
C ILE A 109 21.77 -2.84 -1.89
N ASP A 110 21.26 -3.39 -0.80
CA ASP A 110 21.79 -4.64 -0.23
C ASP A 110 21.71 -5.80 -1.24
N LYS A 111 20.59 -5.91 -1.96
CA LYS A 111 20.42 -6.94 -3.00
C LYS A 111 21.26 -6.65 -4.24
N ALA A 112 21.50 -5.38 -4.59
CA ALA A 112 22.39 -5.02 -5.69
C ALA A 112 23.85 -5.37 -5.40
N HIS A 113 24.30 -5.24 -4.14
CA HIS A 113 25.62 -5.72 -3.74
C HIS A 113 25.75 -7.24 -3.78
N GLN A 114 24.64 -7.96 -3.51
CA GLN A 114 24.64 -9.42 -3.57
C GLN A 114 24.61 -9.96 -5.00
N TRP A 115 23.98 -9.24 -5.94
CA TRP A 115 23.75 -9.68 -7.31
C TRP A 115 24.11 -8.57 -8.31
N PRO A 116 25.20 -8.75 -9.09
CA PRO A 116 25.82 -7.66 -9.85
C PRO A 116 25.00 -7.17 -11.05
N GLN A 117 23.95 -7.92 -11.45
CA GLN A 117 23.12 -7.55 -12.60
C GLN A 117 21.72 -7.14 -12.14
N LEU A 118 21.41 -5.85 -12.18
CA LEU A 118 20.09 -5.32 -11.84
C LEU A 118 19.41 -4.71 -13.07
N ARG A 119 18.15 -5.07 -13.30
CA ARG A 119 17.30 -4.51 -14.36
C ARG A 119 15.95 -4.06 -13.82
N LEU A 120 15.46 -2.96 -14.37
CA LEU A 120 14.24 -2.32 -13.91
C LEU A 120 13.16 -2.35 -14.99
N TYR A 121 11.96 -2.79 -14.62
CA TYR A 121 10.82 -2.91 -15.54
C TYR A 121 9.62 -2.16 -14.99
N ALA A 122 8.99 -1.29 -15.79
CA ALA A 122 7.84 -0.48 -15.36
C ALA A 122 6.53 -1.13 -15.77
N ALA A 123 5.71 -1.54 -14.81
CA ALA A 123 4.41 -2.14 -15.03
C ALA A 123 3.28 -1.25 -14.45
N GLY A 124 2.80 -0.30 -15.25
CA GLY A 124 1.77 0.63 -14.81
C GLY A 124 2.29 1.58 -13.72
N ASP A 125 1.78 1.43 -12.50
CA ASP A 125 2.15 2.19 -11.29
C ASP A 125 3.28 1.53 -10.49
N MET A 126 3.87 0.43 -10.98
CA MET A 126 4.91 -0.32 -10.29
C MET A 126 6.23 -0.38 -11.05
N ILE A 127 7.33 -0.37 -10.32
CA ILE A 127 8.68 -0.64 -10.83
C ILE A 127 9.17 -1.95 -10.23
N TYR A 128 9.53 -2.91 -11.08
CA TYR A 128 10.20 -4.15 -10.69
C TYR A 128 11.71 -4.00 -10.81
N PHE A 129 12.42 -4.16 -9.70
CA PHE A 129 13.86 -4.33 -9.63
C PHE A 129 14.13 -5.82 -9.66
N ILE A 130 14.73 -6.32 -10.74
CA ILE A 130 15.01 -7.76 -10.91
C ILE A 130 16.52 -7.97 -10.91
N TYR A 131 16.97 -8.85 -10.02
CA TYR A 131 18.37 -9.16 -9.78
C TYR A 131 18.73 -10.48 -10.46
N PHE A 132 19.86 -10.47 -11.15
CA PHE A 132 20.42 -11.61 -11.85
C PHE A 132 21.85 -11.86 -11.37
N ASP A 133 22.26 -13.12 -11.47
CA ASP A 133 23.67 -13.48 -11.28
C ASP A 133 24.48 -13.31 -12.56
N GLU A 134 25.78 -13.62 -12.48
CA GLU A 134 26.71 -13.59 -13.62
C GLU A 134 26.30 -14.52 -14.77
N THR A 135 25.48 -15.54 -14.50
CA THR A 135 24.95 -16.46 -15.51
C THR A 135 23.67 -15.95 -16.18
N ASN A 136 23.26 -14.70 -15.90
CA ASN A 136 22.02 -14.09 -16.35
C ASN A 136 20.77 -14.84 -15.87
N THR A 137 20.84 -15.47 -14.70
CA THR A 137 19.73 -16.19 -14.07
C THR A 137 19.09 -15.31 -13.00
N MET A 138 17.76 -15.19 -13.01
CA MET A 138 17.03 -14.42 -12.01
C MET A 138 17.24 -15.02 -10.61
N ARG A 139 17.72 -14.22 -9.67
CA ARG A 139 17.99 -14.62 -8.28
C ARG A 139 17.03 -14.01 -7.28
N ASP A 140 16.66 -12.75 -7.50
CA ASP A 140 15.78 -12.04 -6.57
C ASP A 140 15.00 -10.93 -7.30
N TYR A 141 14.03 -10.33 -6.61
CA TYR A 141 13.35 -9.13 -7.05
C TYR A 141 12.91 -8.26 -5.87
N VAL A 142 12.72 -6.98 -6.15
CA VAL A 142 11.98 -6.02 -5.31
C VAL A 142 10.98 -5.33 -6.22
N TYR A 143 9.82 -4.92 -5.70
CA TYR A 143 8.90 -4.07 -6.43
C TYR A 143 8.54 -2.87 -5.58
N VAL A 144 8.39 -1.73 -6.23
CA VAL A 144 7.95 -0.49 -5.60
C VAL A 144 6.72 0.00 -6.34
N SER A 145 5.66 0.35 -5.61
CA SER A 145 4.47 1.01 -6.16
C SER A 145 4.53 2.50 -5.86
N SER A 146 4.33 3.33 -6.88
CA SER A 146 4.12 4.78 -6.72
C SER A 146 2.69 5.12 -6.29
#